data_AF-A0A376U1G8-F1
#
_entry.id   AF-A0A376U1G8-F1
#
_cell.length_a   1.000
_cell.length_b   1.000
_cell.length_c   1.000
_cell.angle_alpha   90.00
_cell.angle_beta   90.00
_cell.angle_gamma   90.00
#
_symmetry.space_group_name_H-M   'P 1'
#
loop_
_entity.id
_entity.type
_entity.pdbx_description
1 polymer ?
#
loop_
_entity_poly.entity_id
_entity_poly.type
_entity_poly.pdbx_seq_one_letter_code
_entity_poly.pdbx_strand_id
1 'polypeptide(L)'
;MVWNPELVPGRISTEVDARLSYDTEASIAKAKRLIKLYNDAGISNDRILIKLASTWQGIRAAEQLEKEGINCNLTLLFSFAQARGLCGSRRVPDLAICWPYS
;
A
#
# COMPACT_ATOMS: atom_id res chain seq x y z
N MET A 1 -19.26 -1.69 -1.78
CA MET A 1 -18.49 -0.90 -2.76
C MET A 1 -18.31 -1.80 -3.97
N VAL A 2 -19.05 -1.53 -5.05
CA VAL A 2 -19.00 -2.32 -6.28
C VAL A 2 -17.76 -1.89 -7.05
N TRP A 3 -16.77 -2.75 -7.13
CA TRP A 3 -15.53 -2.50 -7.85
C TRP A 3 -15.73 -2.89 -9.31
N ASN A 4 -15.93 -1.91 -10.21
CA ASN A 4 -15.89 -2.16 -11.65
C ASN A 4 -14.52 -1.71 -12.20
N PRO A 5 -13.58 -2.65 -12.45
CA PRO A 5 -12.24 -2.33 -12.94
C PRO A 5 -12.24 -1.73 -14.36
N GLU A 6 -13.35 -1.78 -15.10
CA GLU A 6 -13.49 -1.22 -16.45
C GLU A 6 -13.67 0.30 -16.47
N LEU A 7 -14.06 0.91 -15.34
CA LEU A 7 -14.36 2.34 -15.27
C LEU A 7 -13.12 3.23 -15.08
N VAL A 8 -12.00 2.67 -14.63
CA VAL A 8 -10.77 3.42 -14.32
C VAL A 8 -9.56 2.70 -14.94
N PRO A 9 -8.82 3.35 -15.86
CA PRO A 9 -7.67 2.74 -16.54
C PRO A 9 -6.42 2.64 -15.67
N GLY A 10 -6.42 3.30 -14.51
CA GLY A 10 -5.31 3.33 -13.56
C GLY A 10 -5.40 2.26 -12.47
N ARG A 11 -4.66 2.54 -11.38
CA ARG A 11 -4.58 1.66 -10.21
C ARG A 11 -5.66 1.99 -9.17
N ILE A 12 -5.97 0.99 -8.38
CA ILE A 12 -6.88 1.04 -7.24
C ILE A 12 -6.05 0.98 -5.96
N SER A 13 -6.27 1.93 -5.05
CA SER A 13 -5.69 1.88 -3.71
C SER A 13 -6.68 1.32 -2.70
N THR A 14 -6.27 0.32 -1.93
CA THR A 14 -7.10 -0.29 -0.88
C THR A 14 -6.33 -0.33 0.43
N GLU A 15 -6.92 0.27 1.45
CA GLU A 15 -6.27 0.51 2.73
C GLU A 15 -6.44 -0.69 3.67
N VAL A 16 -5.34 -1.06 4.35
CA VAL A 16 -5.42 -2.03 5.46
C VAL A 16 -6.08 -1.38 6.67
N ASP A 17 -6.59 -2.23 7.57
CA ASP A 17 -7.22 -1.76 8.80
C ASP A 17 -6.23 -0.92 9.64
N ALA A 18 -6.59 0.33 9.92
CA ALA A 18 -5.74 1.27 10.64
C ALA A 18 -5.36 0.80 12.05
N ARG A 19 -6.12 -0.13 12.66
CA ARG A 19 -5.78 -0.73 13.96
C ARG A 19 -4.49 -1.54 13.92
N LEU A 20 -4.08 -1.99 12.73
CA LEU A 20 -2.86 -2.77 12.51
C LEU A 20 -1.63 -1.87 12.27
N SER A 21 -1.78 -0.53 12.30
CA SER A 21 -0.71 0.42 11.95
C SER A 21 0.57 0.28 12.78
N TYR A 22 0.52 -0.39 13.93
CA TYR A 22 1.68 -0.61 14.81
C TYR A 22 2.11 -2.08 14.89
N ASP A 23 1.54 -2.94 14.05
CA ASP A 23 1.86 -4.37 13.95
C ASP A 23 2.26 -4.71 12.51
N THR A 24 3.56 -4.95 12.31
CA THR A 24 4.14 -5.25 11.00
C THR A 24 3.61 -6.56 10.43
N GLU A 25 3.58 -7.64 11.22
CA GLU A 25 3.18 -8.96 10.74
C GLU A 25 1.70 -9.01 10.42
N ALA A 26 0.85 -8.42 11.28
CA ALA A 26 -0.58 -8.35 11.02
C ALA A 26 -0.89 -7.49 9.78
N SER A 27 -0.14 -6.40 9.58
CA SER A 27 -0.25 -5.55 8.38
C SER A 27 0.11 -6.32 7.10
N ILE A 28 1.21 -7.08 7.10
CA ILE A 28 1.63 -7.92 5.98
C ILE A 28 0.58 -8.99 5.69
N ALA A 29 0.12 -9.70 6.71
CA ALA A 29 -0.89 -10.76 6.57
C ALA A 29 -2.20 -10.21 5.98
N LYS A 30 -2.64 -9.02 6.44
CA LYS A 30 -3.83 -8.36 5.92
C LYS A 30 -3.65 -7.91 4.47
N ALA A 31 -2.50 -7.33 4.13
CA ALA A 31 -2.17 -6.93 2.76
C ALA A 31 -2.21 -8.12 1.80
N LYS A 32 -1.57 -9.24 2.16
CA LYS A 32 -1.58 -10.49 1.36
C LYS A 32 -2.99 -11.04 1.18
N ARG A 33 -3.82 -10.98 2.24
CA ARG A 33 -5.23 -11.39 2.16
C ARG A 33 -6.03 -10.52 1.18
N LEU A 34 -5.80 -9.20 1.17
CA LEU A 34 -6.47 -8.30 0.21
C LEU A 34 -6.04 -8.60 -1.22
N ILE A 35 -4.74 -8.77 -1.46
CA ILE A 35 -4.21 -9.16 -2.78
C ILE A 35 -4.82 -10.48 -3.26
N LYS A 36 -4.90 -11.48 -2.38
CA LYS A 36 -5.55 -12.75 -2.72
C LYS A 36 -7.01 -12.55 -3.16
N LEU A 37 -7.78 -11.74 -2.43
CA LEU A 37 -9.18 -11.45 -2.80
C LEU A 37 -9.30 -10.77 -4.17
N TYR A 38 -8.35 -9.91 -4.53
CA TYR A 38 -8.31 -9.31 -5.86
C TYR A 38 -7.93 -10.31 -6.95
N ASN A 39 -6.92 -11.15 -6.69
CA ASN A 39 -6.49 -12.19 -7.63
C ASN A 39 -7.61 -13.22 -7.87
N ASP A 40 -8.34 -13.60 -6.81
CA ASP A 40 -9.51 -14.48 -6.90
C ASP A 40 -10.64 -13.85 -7.75
N ALA A 41 -10.69 -12.51 -7.81
CA ALA A 41 -11.59 -11.74 -8.68
C ALA A 41 -11.02 -11.46 -10.09
N GLY A 42 -9.85 -12.01 -10.43
CA GLY A 42 -9.20 -11.83 -11.74
C GLY A 42 -8.49 -10.49 -11.93
N ILE A 43 -8.25 -9.73 -10.86
CA ILE A 43 -7.55 -8.44 -10.91
C ILE A 43 -6.07 -8.67 -10.57
N SER A 44 -5.18 -8.30 -11.48
CA SER A 44 -3.73 -8.46 -11.31
C SER A 44 -3.11 -7.42 -10.37
N ASN A 45 -2.00 -7.80 -9.72
CA ASN A 45 -1.28 -6.99 -8.71
C ASN A 45 -0.80 -5.63 -9.23
N ASP A 46 -0.54 -5.48 -10.53
CA ASP A 46 -0.12 -4.21 -11.16
C ASP A 46 -1.19 -3.11 -11.08
N ARG A 47 -2.46 -3.51 -10.93
CA ARG A 47 -3.60 -2.62 -10.77
C ARG A 47 -3.91 -2.25 -9.33
N ILE A 48 -3.19 -2.80 -8.35
CA ILE A 48 -3.54 -2.68 -6.94
C ILE A 48 -2.40 -2.01 -6.18
N LEU A 49 -2.76 -1.08 -5.31
CA LEU A 49 -1.88 -0.47 -4.33
C LEU A 49 -2.43 -0.75 -2.93
N ILE A 50 -1.64 -1.38 -2.07
CA ILE A 50 -2.04 -1.57 -0.68
C ILE A 50 -1.66 -0.34 0.14
N LYS A 51 -2.67 0.32 0.70
CA LYS A 51 -2.48 1.50 1.55
C LYS A 51 -2.12 1.10 2.98
N LEU A 52 -1.02 1.63 3.50
CA LEU A 52 -0.49 1.40 4.84
C LEU A 52 -0.21 2.76 5.52
N ALA A 53 -0.40 2.85 6.83
CA ALA A 53 -0.01 4.06 7.56
C ALA A 53 1.53 4.22 7.58
N SER A 54 2.03 5.45 7.44
CA SER A 54 3.46 5.78 7.45
C SER A 54 4.08 5.77 8.85
N THR A 55 3.76 4.75 9.65
CA THR A 55 4.46 4.42 10.90
C THR A 55 5.74 3.65 10.58
N TRP A 56 6.64 3.49 11.57
CA TRP A 56 7.82 2.64 11.37
C TRP A 56 7.44 1.22 10.96
N GLN A 57 6.46 0.62 11.64
CA GLN A 57 5.97 -0.72 11.37
C GLN A 57 5.33 -0.84 9.98
N GLY A 58 4.59 0.18 9.54
CA GLY A 58 4.00 0.23 8.20
C GLY A 58 5.07 0.36 7.11
N ILE A 59 6.13 1.16 7.33
CA ILE A 59 7.27 1.26 6.40
C ILE A 59 8.00 -0.08 6.29
N ARG A 60 8.25 -0.77 7.41
CA ARG A 60 8.87 -2.11 7.41
C ARG A 60 7.99 -3.14 6.70
N ALA A 61 6.68 -3.10 6.93
CA ALA A 61 5.71 -3.97 6.26
C ALA A 61 5.71 -3.75 4.74
N ALA A 62 5.67 -2.49 4.30
CA ALA A 62 5.73 -2.14 2.88
C ALA A 62 7.03 -2.61 2.23
N GLU A 63 8.18 -2.44 2.89
CA GLU A 63 9.47 -2.91 2.34
C GLU A 63 9.47 -4.43 2.08
N GLN A 64 8.83 -5.20 2.96
CA GLN A 64 8.69 -6.65 2.79
C GLN A 64 7.71 -6.99 1.66
N LEU A 65 6.56 -6.32 1.60
CA LEU A 65 5.54 -6.53 0.57
C LEU A 65 6.06 -6.20 -0.83
N GLU A 66 6.84 -5.12 -0.97
CA GLU A 66 7.48 -4.72 -2.24
C GLU A 66 8.50 -5.77 -2.72
N LYS A 67 9.24 -6.41 -1.80
CA LYS A 67 10.14 -7.53 -2.15
C LYS A 67 9.37 -8.75 -2.69
N GLU A 68 8.10 -8.87 -2.34
CA GLU A 68 7.20 -9.91 -2.80
C GLU A 68 6.37 -9.49 -4.03
N GLY A 69 6.63 -8.30 -4.59
CA GLY A 69 5.94 -7.80 -5.78
C GLY A 69 4.53 -7.24 -5.52
N ILE A 70 4.26 -6.83 -4.27
CA ILE A 70 3.00 -6.16 -3.89
C ILE A 70 3.28 -4.66 -3.76
N ASN A 71 2.71 -3.88 -4.68
CA ASN A 71 2.86 -2.44 -4.69
C ASN A 71 2.13 -1.80 -3.49
N CYS A 72 2.82 -0.92 -2.77
CA CYS A 72 2.32 -0.28 -1.55
C CYS A 72 2.20 1.23 -1.71
N ASN A 73 1.20 1.82 -1.05
CA ASN A 73 0.98 3.25 -0.94
C ASN A 73 1.03 3.65 0.53
N LEU A 74 2.11 4.31 0.96
CA LEU A 74 2.25 4.75 2.35
C LEU A 74 1.58 6.11 2.54
N THR A 75 0.59 6.16 3.43
CA THR A 75 -0.28 7.31 3.68
C THR A 75 -0.09 7.90 5.08
N LEU A 76 -0.74 9.01 5.43
CA LEU A 76 -0.57 9.73 6.70
C LEU A 76 0.87 10.20 6.98
N LEU A 77 1.51 10.73 5.95
CA LEU A 77 2.84 11.32 6.01
C LEU A 77 2.73 12.80 6.39
N PHE A 78 3.15 13.16 7.61
CA PHE A 78 3.03 14.51 8.15
C PHE A 78 4.38 15.12 8.59
N SER A 79 5.45 14.33 8.61
CA SER A 79 6.77 14.76 9.07
C SER A 79 7.89 14.41 8.10
N PHE A 80 8.94 15.22 8.13
CA PHE A 80 10.15 14.99 7.33
C PHE A 80 10.87 13.69 7.72
N ALA A 81 10.75 13.25 8.97
CA ALA A 81 11.29 11.97 9.43
C ALA A 81 10.62 10.79 8.71
N GLN A 82 9.29 10.83 8.53
CA GLN A 82 8.56 9.82 7.76
C GLN A 82 8.99 9.85 6.28
N ALA A 83 9.10 11.03 5.67
CA ALA A 83 9.58 11.17 4.29
C ALA A 83 10.98 10.56 4.09
N ARG A 84 11.91 10.81 5.02
CA ARG A 84 13.26 10.23 4.98
C ARG A 84 13.27 8.71 5.15
N GLY A 85 12.44 8.17 6.05
CA GLY A 85 12.30 6.73 6.24
C GLY A 85 11.88 6.02 4.96
N LEU A 86 10.96 6.63 4.20
CA LEU A 86 10.44 6.14 2.92
C LEU A 86 11.48 6.18 1.80
N CYS A 87 12.18 7.30 1.66
CA CYS A 87 13.22 7.47 0.64
C CYS A 87 14.40 6.52 0.88
N GLY A 88 14.77 6.30 2.15
CA GLY A 88 15.80 5.34 2.54
C GLY A 88 15.46 3.88 2.19
N SER A 89 14.18 3.50 2.20
CA SER A 89 13.73 2.16 1.79
C SER A 89 13.79 1.90 0.29
N ARG A 90 14.14 2.90 -0.54
CA ARG A 90 14.53 2.82 -1.98
C ARG A 90 13.69 1.94 -2.91
N ARG A 91 12.46 1.58 -2.53
CA ARG A 91 11.62 0.64 -3.28
C ARG A 91 10.11 0.79 -3.10
N VAL A 92 9.64 1.91 -2.55
CA VAL A 92 8.20 2.28 -2.57
C VAL A 92 8.04 3.35 -3.65
N PRO A 93 7.88 2.97 -4.93
CA PRO A 93 7.87 3.91 -6.05
C PRO A 93 6.63 4.82 -6.03
N ASP A 94 5.54 4.34 -5.46
CA ASP A 94 4.26 5.04 -5.41
C ASP A 94 4.03 5.65 -4.02
N LEU A 95 4.80 6.72 -3.73
CA LEU A 95 4.34 7.72 -2.77
C LEU A 95 3.13 8.43 -3.38
N ALA A 96 1.96 7.79 -3.31
CA ALA A 96 0.72 8.51 -3.37
C ALA A 96 0.54 9.23 -2.02
N ILE A 97 1.40 10.24 -1.80
CA ILE A 97 0.91 11.51 -1.29
C ILE A 97 -0.32 11.76 -2.15
N CYS A 98 -1.48 11.84 -1.52
CA CYS A 98 -2.70 12.30 -2.18
C CYS A 98 -2.44 13.78 -2.53
N TRP A 99 -1.53 14.06 -3.46
CA TRP A 99 -1.44 15.35 -4.08
C TRP A 99 -2.57 15.33 -5.11
N PRO A 100 -3.58 16.21 -5.03
CA PRO A 100 -4.69 16.24 -5.98
C PRO A 100 -4.31 16.43 -7.46
N TYR A 101 -3.02 16.41 -7.82
CA TYR A 101 -2.52 16.50 -9.19
C TYR A 101 -1.19 15.76 -9.30
N SER A 102 -1.18 14.64 -10.02
CA SER A 102 -0.09 14.13 -10.90
C SER A 102 -0.54 12.84 -11.55
#